data_AF-X0RWZ3-F1
#
_entry.id   AF-X0RWZ3-F1
#
_cell.length_a   1.000
_cell.length_b   1.000
_cell.length_c   1.000
_cell.angle_alpha   90.00
_cell.angle_beta   90.00
_cell.angle_gamma   90.00
#
_symmetry.space_group_name_H-M   'P 1'
#
loop_
_entity.id
_entity.type
_entity.pdbx_description
1 polymer ?
#
loop_
_entity_poly.entity_id
_entity_poly.type
_entity_poly.pdbx_seq_one_letter_code
_entity_poly.pdbx_strand_id
1 'polypeptide(L)'
;MKKSLIPVIFWALIGVFLFMIGQFFIPPVSELFRGSLLFLGPFIVFSLLGLALTFLTVREKIEGTLKKFLILTGASSAGFFVGVFLHNAFYALGIIASQIIVLRYLMEALHVAFFMIAILVCPLGFLVGVVGSIVMLVKKKRSRLIK
;
A
#
# COMPACT_ATOMS: atom_id res chain seq x y z
N MET A 1 -25.39 -14.25 9.64
CA MET A 1 -23.99 -14.04 10.08
C MET A 1 -23.28 -13.21 9.02
N LYS A 2 -23.00 -11.91 9.25
CA LYS A 2 -22.17 -11.12 8.33
C LYS A 2 -20.76 -11.73 8.35
N LYS A 3 -20.35 -12.42 7.27
CA LYS A 3 -18.95 -12.84 7.11
C LYS A 3 -18.09 -11.58 7.16
N SER A 4 -17.10 -11.54 8.05
CA SER A 4 -16.14 -10.42 8.10
C SER A 4 -15.45 -10.33 6.74
N LEU A 5 -15.45 -9.14 6.13
CA LEU A 5 -14.84 -8.88 4.82
C LEU A 5 -13.32 -8.72 4.91
N ILE A 6 -12.78 -8.53 6.12
CA ILE A 6 -11.36 -8.33 6.42
C ILE A 6 -10.46 -9.42 5.81
N PRO A 7 -10.70 -10.73 6.02
CA PRO A 7 -9.86 -11.77 5.43
C PRO A 7 -9.89 -11.74 3.89
N VAL A 8 -11.06 -11.46 3.28
CA VAL A 8 -11.19 -11.40 1.82
C VAL A 8 -10.35 -10.24 1.27
N ILE A 9 -10.48 -9.05 1.86
CA ILE A 9 -9.71 -7.86 1.47
C ILE A 9 -8.22 -8.07 1.70
N PHE A 10 -7.84 -8.69 2.82
CA PHE A 10 -6.44 -8.97 3.15
C PHE A 10 -5.78 -9.89 2.11
N TRP A 11 -6.43 -11.00 1.74
CA TRP A 11 -5.90 -11.89 0.72
C TRP A 11 -5.91 -11.27 -0.68
N ALA A 12 -6.93 -10.47 -1.00
CA ALA A 12 -6.98 -9.71 -2.24
C ALA A 12 -5.82 -8.71 -2.35
N LEU A 13 -5.48 -8.00 -1.26
CA LEU A 13 -4.33 -7.09 -1.21
C LEU A 13 -3.02 -7.81 -1.53
N ILE A 14 -2.80 -9.00 -0.97
CA ILE A 14 -1.60 -9.80 -1.27
C ILE A 14 -1.58 -10.17 -2.76
N GLY A 15 -2.70 -10.64 -3.31
CA GLY A 15 -2.79 -11.00 -4.73
C GLY A 15 -2.49 -9.81 -5.65
N VAL A 16 -3.07 -8.65 -5.36
CA VAL A 16 -2.82 -7.41 -6.14
C VAL A 16 -1.37 -6.96 -5.99
N PHE A 17 -0.79 -7.02 -4.79
CA PHE A 17 0.62 -6.68 -4.58
C PHE A 17 1.57 -7.57 -5.38
N LEU A 18 1.33 -8.89 -5.39
CA LEU A 18 2.12 -9.82 -6.20
C LEU A 18 1.93 -9.55 -7.70
N PHE A 19 0.72 -9.21 -8.13
CA PHE A 19 0.46 -8.81 -9.51
C PHE A 19 1.25 -7.54 -9.90
N MET A 20 1.28 -6.53 -9.02
CA MET A 20 2.07 -5.31 -9.23
C MET A 20 3.57 -5.62 -9.35
N ILE A 21 4.12 -6.49 -8.50
CA ILE A 21 5.51 -6.97 -8.65
C ILE A 21 5.68 -7.63 -10.03
N GLY A 22 4.74 -8.47 -10.44
CA GLY A 22 4.74 -9.07 -11.79
C GLY A 22 4.79 -8.02 -12.91
N GLN A 23 4.01 -6.94 -12.81
CA GLN A 23 4.02 -5.86 -13.79
C GLN A 23 5.38 -5.14 -13.93
N PHE A 24 6.16 -5.05 -12.85
CA PHE A 24 7.48 -4.40 -12.88
C PHE A 24 8.62 -5.32 -13.31
N PHE A 25 8.57 -6.60 -12.93
CA PHE A 25 9.71 -7.51 -13.05
C PHE A 25 9.54 -8.60 -14.11
N ILE A 26 8.33 -8.81 -14.65
CA ILE A 26 8.06 -9.84 -15.66
C ILE A 26 7.82 -9.16 -17.02
N PRO A 27 8.76 -9.23 -17.98
CA PRO A 27 8.68 -8.50 -19.24
C PRO A 27 7.38 -8.74 -20.02
N PRO A 28 6.90 -9.99 -20.22
CA PRO A 28 5.63 -10.24 -20.89
C PRO A 28 4.42 -9.53 -20.26
N VAL A 29 4.41 -9.38 -18.93
CA VAL A 29 3.35 -8.66 -18.23
C VAL A 29 3.52 -7.15 -18.44
N SER A 30 4.73 -6.62 -18.29
CA SER A 30 5.00 -5.20 -18.49
C SER A 30 4.67 -4.72 -19.90
N GLU A 31 4.95 -5.54 -20.91
CA GLU A 31 4.70 -5.23 -22.33
C GLU A 31 3.21 -5.14 -22.63
N LEU A 32 2.41 -6.02 -22.02
CA LEU A 32 0.95 -6.03 -22.18
C LEU A 32 0.30 -4.72 -21.71
N PHE A 33 0.88 -4.05 -20.71
CA PHE A 33 0.33 -2.81 -20.14
C PHE A 33 1.07 -1.54 -20.57
N ARG A 34 2.14 -1.67 -21.38
CA ARG A 34 3.00 -0.55 -21.75
C ARG A 34 2.22 0.52 -22.52
N GLY A 35 2.24 1.76 -22.01
CA GLY A 35 1.54 2.90 -22.61
C GLY A 35 0.02 2.91 -22.41
N SER A 36 -0.55 1.94 -21.70
CA SER A 36 -1.99 1.86 -21.43
C SER A 36 -2.34 2.43 -20.05
N LEU A 37 -3.48 3.10 -19.94
CA LEU A 37 -4.06 3.51 -18.65
C LEU A 37 -4.36 2.33 -17.73
N LEU A 38 -4.52 1.12 -18.29
CA LEU A 38 -4.71 -0.11 -17.51
C LEU A 38 -3.53 -0.43 -16.60
N PHE A 39 -2.33 0.10 -16.91
CA PHE A 39 -1.17 0.00 -16.03
C PHE A 39 -1.45 0.57 -14.63
N LEU A 40 -2.24 1.63 -14.52
CA LEU A 40 -2.56 2.29 -13.24
C LEU A 40 -3.63 1.55 -12.43
N GLY A 41 -4.41 0.67 -13.07
CA GLY A 41 -5.55 -0.02 -12.44
C GLY A 41 -5.19 -0.74 -11.14
N PRO A 42 -4.17 -1.63 -11.15
CA PRO A 42 -3.75 -2.36 -9.95
C PRO A 42 -3.33 -1.45 -8.78
N PHE A 43 -2.67 -0.33 -9.06
CA PHE A 43 -2.26 0.64 -8.03
C PHE A 43 -3.47 1.28 -7.34
N ILE A 44 -4.50 1.65 -8.12
CA ILE A 44 -5.74 2.21 -7.60
C ILE A 44 -6.47 1.16 -6.76
N VAL A 45 -6.62 -0.06 -7.27
CA VAL A 45 -7.26 -1.16 -6.55
C VAL A 45 -6.52 -1.46 -5.25
N PHE A 46 -5.19 -1.51 -5.28
CA PHE A 46 -4.35 -1.74 -4.11
C PHE A 46 -4.58 -0.67 -3.03
N SER A 47 -4.61 0.60 -3.42
CA SER A 47 -4.86 1.72 -2.49
C SER A 47 -6.26 1.68 -1.89
N LEU A 48 -7.30 1.44 -2.72
CA LEU A 48 -8.68 1.37 -2.27
C LEU A 48 -8.92 0.20 -1.32
N LEU A 49 -8.38 -0.98 -1.63
CA LEU A 49 -8.43 -2.13 -0.73
C LEU A 49 -7.68 -1.85 0.58
N GLY A 50 -6.57 -1.10 0.52
CA GLY A 50 -5.82 -0.66 1.70
C GLY A 50 -6.61 0.25 2.63
N LEU A 51 -7.27 1.25 2.05
CA LEU A 51 -8.20 2.14 2.77
C LEU A 51 -9.36 1.33 3.38
N ALA A 52 -9.96 0.43 2.61
CA ALA A 52 -11.05 -0.42 3.07
C ALA A 52 -10.61 -1.32 4.25
N LEU A 53 -9.43 -1.95 4.16
CA LEU A 53 -8.88 -2.78 5.23
C LEU A 53 -8.64 -1.96 6.50
N THR A 54 -8.04 -0.78 6.36
CA THR A 54 -7.75 0.12 7.49
C THR A 54 -9.05 0.55 8.17
N PHE A 55 -10.02 1.01 7.38
CA PHE A 55 -11.31 1.46 7.88
C PHE A 55 -12.08 0.35 8.59
N LEU A 56 -12.17 -0.84 7.98
CA LEU A 56 -12.83 -1.99 8.59
C LEU A 56 -12.12 -2.47 9.86
N THR A 57 -10.79 -2.47 9.88
CA THR A 57 -10.01 -2.86 11.08
C THR A 57 -10.28 -1.92 12.26
N VAL A 58 -10.42 -0.62 12.01
CA VAL A 58 -10.79 0.37 13.03
C VAL A 58 -12.25 0.19 13.47
N ARG A 59 -13.17 -0.04 12.52
CA ARG A 59 -14.60 -0.20 12.81
C ARG A 59 -14.97 -1.50 13.53
N GLU A 60 -14.38 -2.63 13.15
CA GLU A 60 -14.70 -3.94 13.72
C GLU A 60 -14.13 -4.15 15.14
N LYS A 61 -13.61 -3.10 15.78
CA LYS A 61 -13.00 -3.13 17.12
C LYS A 61 -12.03 -4.32 17.29
N ILE A 62 -11.24 -4.61 16.26
CA ILE A 62 -10.17 -5.59 16.39
C ILE A 62 -9.18 -5.04 17.41
N GLU A 63 -8.81 -5.86 18.40
CA GLU A 63 -7.90 -5.48 19.47
C GLU A 63 -6.57 -6.23 19.41
N GLY A 64 -5.58 -5.70 20.14
CA GLY A 64 -4.26 -6.29 20.28
C GLY A 64 -3.36 -6.12 19.06
N THR A 65 -2.32 -6.94 19.00
CA THR A 65 -1.24 -6.82 18.00
C THR A 65 -1.71 -7.09 16.57
N LEU A 66 -2.77 -7.88 16.37
CA LEU A 66 -3.32 -8.17 15.04
C LEU A 66 -3.88 -6.90 14.40
N LYS A 67 -4.53 -6.04 15.20
CA LYS A 67 -5.00 -4.74 14.75
C LYS A 67 -3.86 -3.89 14.18
N LYS A 68 -2.72 -3.86 14.88
CA LYS A 68 -1.55 -3.07 14.47
C LYS A 68 -1.02 -3.54 13.12
N PHE A 69 -0.91 -4.86 12.90
CA PHE A 69 -0.43 -5.40 11.63
C PHE A 69 -1.43 -5.20 10.48
N LEU A 70 -2.74 -5.33 10.74
CA LEU A 70 -3.77 -5.06 9.72
C LEU A 70 -3.83 -3.58 9.32
N ILE A 71 -3.72 -2.67 10.30
CA ILE A 71 -3.62 -1.23 10.04
C ILE A 71 -2.32 -0.93 9.27
N LEU A 72 -1.18 -1.50 9.68
CA LEU A 72 0.08 -1.32 8.98
C LEU A 72 0.00 -1.79 7.53
N THR A 73 -0.64 -2.95 7.28
CA THR A 73 -0.88 -3.48 5.94
C THR A 73 -1.71 -2.49 5.11
N GLY A 74 -2.88 -2.11 5.62
CA GLY A 74 -3.82 -1.23 4.91
C GLY A 74 -3.26 0.18 4.68
N ALA A 75 -2.67 0.78 5.71
CA ALA A 75 -2.09 2.12 5.64
C ALA A 75 -0.89 2.16 4.70
N SER A 76 -0.05 1.12 4.67
CA SER A 76 1.08 1.05 3.73
C SER A 76 0.60 0.94 2.28
N SER A 77 -0.44 0.13 2.04
CA SER A 77 -1.03 0.01 0.69
C SER A 77 -1.70 1.29 0.19
N ALA A 78 -2.46 1.98 1.04
CA ALA A 78 -3.04 3.28 0.71
C ALA A 78 -1.97 4.37 0.56
N GLY A 79 -1.01 4.39 1.48
CA GLY A 79 0.10 5.33 1.50
C GLY A 79 0.99 5.25 0.27
N PHE A 80 1.13 4.07 -0.35
CA PHE A 80 1.87 3.92 -1.60
C PHE A 80 1.35 4.87 -2.69
N PHE A 81 0.04 4.82 -2.96
CA PHE A 81 -0.56 5.64 -4.02
C PHE A 81 -0.52 7.13 -3.66
N VAL A 82 -0.77 7.46 -2.40
CA VAL A 82 -0.64 8.85 -1.91
C VAL A 82 0.78 9.37 -2.12
N GLY A 83 1.80 8.58 -1.81
CA GLY A 83 3.20 8.94 -2.00
C GLY A 83 3.56 9.12 -3.49
N VAL A 84 3.13 8.21 -4.36
CA VAL A 84 3.33 8.36 -5.82
C VAL A 84 2.64 9.60 -6.35
N PHE A 85 1.39 9.84 -5.94
CA PHE A 85 0.64 11.02 -6.36
C PHE A 85 1.33 12.32 -5.90
N LEU A 86 1.71 12.40 -4.62
CA LEU A 86 2.38 13.58 -4.06
C LEU A 86 3.77 13.80 -4.65
N HIS A 87 4.52 12.74 -4.94
CA HIS A 87 5.78 12.85 -5.68
C HIS A 87 5.56 13.55 -7.03
N ASN A 88 4.60 13.09 -7.83
CA ASN A 88 4.35 13.68 -9.14
C ASN A 88 3.81 15.11 -9.03
N ALA A 89 2.94 15.38 -8.06
CA ALA A 89 2.40 16.71 -7.81
C ALA A 89 3.52 17.69 -7.42
N PHE A 90 4.35 17.36 -6.43
CA PHE A 90 5.44 18.25 -6.00
C PHE A 90 6.53 18.40 -7.06
N TYR A 91 6.80 17.36 -7.85
CA TYR A 91 7.69 17.47 -9.01
C TYR A 91 7.17 18.50 -10.01
N ALA A 92 5.89 18.42 -10.40
CA ALA A 92 5.27 19.38 -11.32
C ALA A 92 5.26 20.80 -10.73
N LEU A 93 4.93 20.95 -9.44
CA LEU A 93 4.99 22.25 -8.76
C LEU A 93 6.43 22.82 -8.75
N GLY A 94 7.45 21.99 -8.57
CA GLY A 94 8.86 22.41 -8.60
C GLY A 94 9.27 23.00 -9.94
N ILE A 95 8.76 22.45 -11.05
CA ILE A 95 8.98 22.98 -12.40
C ILE A 95 8.29 24.35 -12.56
N ILE A 96 7.03 24.46 -12.16
CA ILE A 96 6.24 25.69 -12.29
C ILE A 96 6.83 26.81 -11.41
N ALA A 97 7.25 26.48 -10.19
CA ALA A 97 7.82 27.40 -9.22
C ALA A 97 9.33 27.64 -9.41
N SER A 98 9.90 27.26 -10.55
CA SER A 98 11.35 27.29 -10.81
C SER A 98 12.00 28.68 -10.62
N GLN A 99 11.22 29.75 -10.74
CA GLN A 99 11.66 31.14 -10.56
C GLN A 99 11.80 31.54 -9.07
N ILE A 100 11.16 30.81 -8.15
CA ILE A 100 11.19 31.07 -6.70
C ILE A 100 12.12 30.04 -6.05
N ILE A 101 13.38 30.42 -5.84
CA ILE A 101 14.46 29.53 -5.39
C ILE A 101 14.06 28.70 -4.15
N VAL A 102 13.53 29.34 -3.11
CA VAL A 102 13.14 28.66 -1.87
C VAL A 102 12.03 27.63 -2.12
N LEU A 103 11.02 27.99 -2.91
CA LEU A 103 9.90 27.12 -3.21
C LEU A 103 10.33 25.93 -4.08
N ARG A 104 11.23 26.16 -5.06
CA ARG A 104 11.83 25.10 -5.87
C ARG A 104 12.53 24.06 -5.01
N TYR A 105 13.44 24.47 -4.14
CA TYR A 105 14.17 23.54 -3.25
C TYR A 105 13.24 22.81 -2.29
N LEU A 106 12.20 23.47 -1.78
CA LEU A 106 11.20 22.80 -0.94
C LEU A 106 10.45 21.72 -1.73
N MET A 107 10.02 22.02 -2.96
CA MET A 107 9.34 21.05 -3.83
C MET A 107 10.26 19.88 -4.20
N GLU A 108 11.54 20.15 -4.48
CA GLU A 108 12.60 19.15 -4.71
C GLU A 108 12.80 18.22 -3.49
N ALA A 109 12.83 18.78 -2.29
CA ALA A 109 12.92 17.96 -1.08
C ALA A 109 11.65 17.10 -0.89
N LEU A 110 10.47 17.67 -1.07
CA LEU A 110 9.20 16.97 -0.86
C LEU A 110 8.98 15.85 -1.87
N HIS A 111 9.16 16.08 -3.18
CA HIS A 111 8.89 15.00 -4.14
C HIS A 111 9.86 13.83 -3.95
N VAL A 112 11.13 14.07 -3.62
CA VAL A 112 12.09 13.00 -3.31
C VAL A 112 11.68 12.26 -2.04
N ALA A 113 11.27 12.96 -0.98
CA ALA A 113 10.82 12.32 0.25
C ALA A 113 9.61 11.41 0.01
N PHE A 114 8.58 11.88 -0.71
CA PHE A 114 7.41 11.07 -1.02
C PHE A 114 7.72 9.89 -1.93
N PHE A 115 8.67 10.04 -2.86
CA PHE A 115 9.17 8.93 -3.66
C PHE A 115 9.83 7.87 -2.79
N MET A 116 10.76 8.26 -1.92
CA MET A 116 11.45 7.32 -1.02
C MET A 116 10.47 6.60 -0.08
N ILE A 117 9.47 7.31 0.43
CA ILE A 117 8.39 6.71 1.21
C ILE A 117 7.62 5.68 0.36
N ALA A 118 7.20 6.06 -0.85
CA ALA A 118 6.41 5.19 -1.71
C ALA A 118 7.17 3.94 -2.16
N ILE A 119 8.45 4.04 -2.51
CA ILE A 119 9.20 2.89 -3.04
C ILE A 119 9.86 2.03 -1.96
N LEU A 120 10.23 2.61 -0.81
CA LEU A 120 10.93 1.87 0.26
C LEU A 120 10.00 1.61 1.45
N VAL A 121 9.46 2.67 2.04
CA VAL A 121 8.75 2.57 3.33
C VAL A 121 7.42 1.82 3.17
N CYS A 122 6.63 2.15 2.15
CA CYS A 122 5.32 1.51 1.93
C CYS A 122 5.44 0.01 1.60
N PRO A 123 6.31 -0.46 0.68
CA PRO A 123 6.43 -1.88 0.41
C PRO A 123 6.96 -2.66 1.61
N LEU A 124 7.96 -2.14 2.34
CA LEU A 124 8.46 -2.77 3.56
C LEU A 124 7.40 -2.83 4.66
N GLY A 125 6.69 -1.72 4.88
CA GLY A 125 5.59 -1.65 5.84
C GLY A 125 4.47 -2.65 5.50
N PHE A 126 4.13 -2.76 4.22
CA PHE A 126 3.14 -3.74 3.74
C PHE A 126 3.60 -5.18 4.02
N LEU A 127 4.84 -5.53 3.69
CA LEU A 127 5.40 -6.87 3.94
C LEU A 127 5.41 -7.22 5.43
N VAL A 128 5.88 -6.30 6.29
CA VAL A 128 5.86 -6.48 7.75
C VAL A 128 4.43 -6.66 8.26
N GLY A 129 3.48 -5.86 7.76
CA GLY A 129 2.06 -5.97 8.09
C GLY A 129 1.46 -7.33 7.69
N VAL A 130 1.74 -7.81 6.48
CA VAL A 130 1.25 -9.09 5.96
C VAL A 130 1.82 -10.25 6.78
N VAL A 131 3.15 -10.31 6.93
CA VAL A 131 3.83 -11.39 7.65
C VAL A 131 3.37 -11.42 9.11
N GLY A 132 3.34 -10.26 9.78
CA GLY A 132 2.87 -10.16 11.17
C GLY A 132 1.41 -10.63 11.33
N SER A 133 0.54 -10.26 10.40
CA SER A 133 -0.86 -10.70 10.40
C SER A 133 -0.99 -12.21 10.24
N ILE A 134 -0.27 -12.81 9.27
CA ILE A 134 -0.28 -14.26 9.02
C ILE A 134 0.22 -15.03 10.26
N VAL A 135 1.37 -14.65 10.81
CA VAL A 135 1.95 -15.30 11.99
C VAL A 135 0.98 -15.28 13.17
N MET A 136 0.31 -14.15 13.40
CA MET A 136 -0.68 -14.03 14.47
C MET A 136 -1.92 -14.90 14.25
N LEU A 137 -2.43 -14.95 13.02
CA LEU A 137 -3.58 -15.79 12.68
C LEU A 137 -3.28 -17.28 12.86
N VAL A 138 -2.09 -17.73 12.43
CA VAL A 138 -1.62 -19.12 12.60
C VAL A 138 -1.45 -19.45 14.08
N LYS A 139 -0.80 -18.56 14.86
CA LYS A 139 -0.61 -18.76 16.31
C LYS A 139 -1.96 -18.88 17.03
N LYS A 140 -2.92 -18.02 16.73
CA LYS A 140 -4.27 -18.04 17.33
C LYS A 140 -5.05 -19.32 17.00
N LYS A 141 -4.93 -19.82 15.76
CA LYS A 141 -5.56 -21.08 15.35
C LYS A 141 -4.95 -22.27 16.09
N ARG A 142 -3.62 -22.32 16.22
CA ARG A 142 -2.91 -23.38 16.96
C ARG A 142 -3.30 -23.41 18.44
N SER A 143 -3.37 -22.26 19.12
CA SER A 143 -3.80 -22.20 20.53
C SER A 143 -5.25 -22.64 20.77
N ARG A 144 -6.13 -22.54 19.77
CA ARG A 144 -7.51 -23.04 19.86
C ARG A 144 -7.65 -24.53 19.58
N LEU A 145 -6.69 -25.16 18.91
CA LEU A 145 -6.69 -26.59 18.59
C LEU A 145 -6.07 -27.44 19.71
N ILE A 146 -5.25 -26.83 20.58
CA ILE A 146 -4.58 -27.50 21.71
C ILE A 146 -5.41 -27.35 23.02
N LYS A 147 -6.49 -26.56 22.98
CA LYS A 147 -7.44 -26.38 24.08
C LYS A 147 -8.68 -27.22 23.81
#